data_AF-D6TJ37-F1
#
_entry.id   AF-D6TJ37-F1
#
_cell.length_a   1.000
_cell.length_b   1.000
_cell.length_c   1.000
_cell.angle_alpha   90.00
_cell.angle_beta   90.00
_cell.angle_gamma   90.00
#
_symmetry.space_group_name_H-M   'P 1'
#
loop_
_entity.id
_entity.type
_entity.pdbx_description
1 polymer ?
#
loop_
_entity_poly.entity_id
_entity_poly.type
_entity_poly.pdbx_seq_one_letter_code
_entity_poly.pdbx_strand_id
1 'polypeptide(L)'
;MDTVRESWQRIDAWIQQFAPSRADTYFSPGVSQEQIAHVEAALGLELPEDVKESYRIHNGGTSILGWEIFFGIETFEKSGYSQLLQDPGWASETPNWVQQGKNLPVEPVWRHPSWFDFTTNGAGDTLCIDLSPTAEGTYGQILDWGHETGVTEVLFSGFRELLSVFALHLEAGIYGPHGSAFVVQIHPRIQERRAAFLADSPGKPLIREAYRNLWNRSGPDEELFEQVIALENATLEDRFFASYAIHTFINTDDEPLRKIAESAPSGHWIRDEIPFF
;
A
#
# COMPACT_ATOMS: atom_id res chain seq x y z
N MET A 1 -16.00 -3.76 -7.85
CA MET A 1 -14.79 -2.94 -7.80
C MET A 1 -15.08 -1.63 -8.48
N ASP A 2 -14.84 -0.53 -7.78
CA ASP A 2 -15.20 0.82 -8.22
C ASP A 2 -14.31 1.25 -9.39
N THR A 3 -14.75 2.25 -10.15
CA THR A 3 -13.88 2.95 -11.11
C THR A 3 -12.83 3.80 -10.36
N VAL A 4 -11.80 4.26 -11.08
CA VAL A 4 -10.78 5.18 -10.53
C VAL A 4 -11.45 6.46 -10.00
N ARG A 5 -12.34 7.06 -10.80
CA ARG A 5 -13.10 8.24 -10.40
C ARG A 5 -13.98 8.04 -9.18
N GLU A 6 -14.72 6.93 -9.10
CA GLU A 6 -15.56 6.63 -7.93
C GLU A 6 -14.72 6.44 -6.67
N SER A 7 -13.57 5.78 -6.78
CA SER A 7 -12.63 5.60 -5.66
C SER A 7 -12.10 6.94 -5.16
N TRP A 8 -11.64 7.81 -6.07
CA TRP A 8 -11.16 9.15 -5.70
C TRP A 8 -12.25 10.02 -5.06
N GLN A 9 -13.49 9.97 -5.57
CA GLN A 9 -14.60 10.70 -4.95
C GLN A 9 -14.84 10.27 -3.49
N ARG A 10 -14.70 8.97 -3.20
CA ARG A 10 -14.83 8.44 -1.84
C ARG A 10 -13.66 8.88 -0.95
N ILE A 11 -12.43 8.82 -1.48
CA ILE A 11 -11.21 9.26 -0.80
C ILE A 11 -11.30 10.77 -0.48
N ASP A 12 -11.64 11.61 -1.44
CA ASP A 12 -11.78 13.07 -1.28
C ASP A 12 -12.85 13.42 -0.25
N ALA A 13 -14.03 12.79 -0.35
CA ALA A 13 -15.12 13.01 0.59
C ALA A 13 -14.69 12.64 2.03
N TRP A 14 -13.91 11.57 2.17
CA TRP A 14 -13.37 11.17 3.45
C TRP A 14 -12.37 12.21 3.98
N ILE A 15 -11.43 12.69 3.15
CA ILE A 15 -10.43 13.69 3.58
C ILE A 15 -11.14 15.00 3.97
N GLN A 16 -12.13 15.44 3.19
CA GLN A 16 -12.94 16.63 3.51
C GLN A 16 -13.66 16.49 4.86
N GLN A 17 -14.18 15.30 5.16
CA GLN A 17 -14.91 15.05 6.39
C GLN A 17 -13.99 14.95 7.62
N PHE A 18 -12.87 14.22 7.51
CA PHE A 18 -12.04 13.84 8.65
C PHE A 18 -10.74 14.64 8.79
N ALA A 19 -10.36 15.39 7.74
CA ALA A 19 -9.22 16.31 7.74
C ALA A 19 -9.54 17.61 6.98
N PRO A 20 -10.61 18.35 7.33
CA PRO A 20 -11.06 19.51 6.56
C PRO A 20 -9.99 20.59 6.42
N SER A 21 -9.09 20.75 7.40
CA SER A 21 -7.98 21.71 7.32
C SER A 21 -6.92 21.36 6.27
N ARG A 22 -6.97 20.15 5.72
CA ARG A 22 -6.05 19.61 4.71
C ARG A 22 -6.75 19.27 3.40
N ALA A 23 -8.07 19.44 3.30
CA ALA A 23 -8.84 19.02 2.14
C ALA A 23 -8.26 19.54 0.82
N ASP A 24 -7.78 20.78 0.81
CA ASP A 24 -7.23 21.43 -0.39
C ASP A 24 -5.72 21.20 -0.59
N THR A 25 -5.04 20.55 0.35
CA THR A 25 -3.58 20.39 0.36
C THR A 25 -3.10 18.95 0.51
N TYR A 26 -4.00 18.02 0.83
CA TYR A 26 -3.66 16.63 1.06
C TYR A 26 -3.21 15.95 -0.23
N PHE A 27 -3.96 16.16 -1.32
CA PHE A 27 -3.61 15.71 -2.66
C PHE A 27 -3.35 16.90 -3.56
N SER A 28 -2.33 16.79 -4.40
CA SER A 28 -2.03 17.81 -5.39
C SER A 28 -3.08 17.77 -6.51
N PRO A 29 -3.37 18.90 -7.16
CA PRO A 29 -4.21 18.92 -8.36
C PRO A 29 -3.65 17.98 -9.44
N GLY A 30 -4.54 17.33 -10.19
CA GLY A 30 -4.16 16.44 -11.29
C GLY A 30 -3.41 17.14 -12.43
N VAL A 31 -2.77 16.33 -13.25
CA VAL A 31 -1.99 16.76 -14.41
C VAL A 31 -2.80 16.73 -15.71
N SER A 32 -2.38 17.54 -16.68
CA SER A 32 -2.98 17.57 -18.02
C SER A 32 -2.54 16.37 -18.88
N GLN A 33 -3.25 16.14 -19.98
CA GLN A 33 -2.88 15.10 -20.95
C GLN A 33 -1.50 15.38 -21.58
N GLU A 34 -1.14 16.64 -21.78
CA GLU A 34 0.17 17.03 -22.31
C GLU A 34 1.30 16.72 -21.33
N GLN A 35 1.07 16.91 -20.03
CA GLN A 35 2.05 16.55 -19.00
C GLN A 35 2.24 15.03 -18.92
N ILE A 36 1.15 14.26 -18.99
CA ILE A 36 1.23 12.79 -19.06
C ILE A 36 1.99 12.34 -20.30
N ALA A 37 1.66 12.91 -21.47
CA ALA A 37 2.34 12.57 -22.72
C ALA A 37 3.83 12.94 -22.70
N HIS A 38 4.23 14.00 -21.99
CA HIS A 38 5.63 14.34 -21.78
C HIS A 38 6.36 13.25 -20.99
N VAL A 39 5.76 12.79 -19.89
CA VAL A 39 6.31 11.68 -19.08
C VAL A 39 6.40 10.41 -19.92
N GLU A 40 5.32 9.99 -20.59
CA GLU A 40 5.33 8.80 -21.46
C GLU A 40 6.43 8.88 -22.54
N ALA A 41 6.62 10.06 -23.15
CA ALA A 41 7.68 10.29 -24.11
C ALA A 41 9.10 10.21 -23.50
N ALA A 42 9.28 10.70 -22.28
CA ALA A 42 10.55 10.61 -21.55
C ALA A 42 10.87 9.16 -21.13
N LEU A 43 9.84 8.40 -20.74
CA LEU A 43 9.96 6.98 -20.39
C LEU A 43 10.16 6.08 -21.62
N GLY A 44 9.69 6.51 -22.79
CA GLY A 44 9.61 5.65 -23.98
C GLY A 44 8.58 4.52 -23.83
N LEU A 45 7.63 4.66 -22.90
CA LEU A 45 6.60 3.69 -22.53
C LEU A 45 5.26 4.39 -22.36
N GLU A 46 4.17 3.68 -22.61
CA GLU A 46 2.83 4.17 -22.30
C GLU A 46 2.44 3.76 -20.88
N LEU A 47 1.87 4.70 -20.13
CA LEU A 47 1.33 4.39 -18.81
C LEU A 47 -0.02 3.67 -18.94
N PRO A 48 -0.36 2.75 -18.02
CA PRO A 48 -1.69 2.17 -17.92
C PRO A 48 -2.78 3.24 -17.82
N GLU A 49 -3.96 3.00 -18.41
CA GLU A 49 -5.02 4.02 -18.44
C GLU A 49 -5.57 4.35 -17.05
N ASP A 50 -5.60 3.39 -16.11
CA ASP A 50 -6.02 3.64 -14.74
C ASP A 50 -5.03 4.52 -13.95
N VAL A 51 -3.73 4.35 -14.20
CA VAL A 51 -2.68 5.27 -13.72
C VAL A 51 -2.92 6.66 -14.30
N LYS A 52 -3.10 6.79 -15.63
CA LYS A 52 -3.37 8.08 -16.26
C LYS A 52 -4.62 8.75 -15.72
N GLU A 53 -5.73 8.01 -15.60
CA GLU A 53 -6.97 8.52 -15.02
C GLU A 53 -6.76 9.02 -13.59
N SER A 54 -6.02 8.28 -12.77
CA SER A 54 -5.72 8.68 -11.40
C SER A 54 -4.92 9.97 -11.34
N TYR A 55 -3.84 10.06 -12.13
CA TYR A 55 -2.97 11.24 -12.14
C TYR A 55 -3.62 12.49 -12.77
N ARG A 56 -4.63 12.32 -13.65
CA ARG A 56 -5.49 13.44 -14.10
C ARG A 56 -6.39 13.99 -13.00
N ILE A 57 -6.64 13.22 -11.94
CA ILE A 57 -7.44 13.65 -10.78
C ILE A 57 -6.50 14.24 -9.71
N HIS A 58 -5.46 13.50 -9.29
CA HIS A 58 -4.48 13.94 -8.31
C HIS A 58 -3.05 13.59 -8.69
N ASN A 59 -2.15 14.58 -8.67
CA ASN A 59 -0.73 14.38 -8.99
C ASN A 59 0.12 14.18 -7.72
N GLY A 60 -0.08 13.05 -7.04
CA GLY A 60 0.58 12.81 -5.77
C GLY A 60 -0.09 13.56 -4.61
N GLY A 61 0.59 13.59 -3.47
CA GLY A 61 0.10 14.22 -2.25
C GLY A 61 0.83 13.75 -1.01
N THR A 62 0.12 13.81 0.11
CA THR A 62 0.62 13.41 1.42
C THR A 62 0.79 11.91 1.51
N SER A 63 -0.28 11.11 1.55
CA SER A 63 -0.15 9.67 1.81
C SER A 63 -1.23 8.87 1.09
N ILE A 64 -0.87 7.65 0.67
CA ILE A 64 -1.80 6.61 0.21
C ILE A 64 -1.43 5.29 0.88
N LEU A 65 -2.42 4.49 1.28
CA LEU A 65 -2.22 3.20 1.98
C LEU A 65 -1.27 3.27 3.21
N GLY A 66 -1.13 4.43 3.85
CA GLY A 66 -0.25 4.62 4.99
C GLY A 66 1.23 4.86 4.64
N TRP A 67 1.59 4.92 3.35
CA TRP A 67 2.92 5.32 2.92
C TRP A 67 3.18 6.80 3.20
N GLU A 68 4.42 7.17 3.48
CA GLU A 68 4.76 8.52 3.95
C GLU A 68 4.50 9.59 2.91
N ILE A 69 4.80 9.30 1.63
CA ILE A 69 4.63 10.23 0.50
C ILE A 69 3.91 9.52 -0.64
N PHE A 70 2.98 10.22 -1.31
CA PHE A 70 2.44 9.84 -2.62
C PHE A 70 3.05 10.74 -3.70
N PHE A 71 3.88 10.19 -4.58
CA PHE A 71 4.67 10.98 -5.53
C PHE A 71 3.87 11.46 -6.75
N GLY A 72 4.22 12.66 -7.22
CA GLY A 72 3.78 13.17 -8.51
C GLY A 72 4.42 12.43 -9.67
N ILE A 73 3.76 12.44 -10.82
CA ILE A 73 4.13 11.69 -12.03
C ILE A 73 5.50 12.09 -12.59
N GLU A 74 5.95 13.32 -12.32
CA GLU A 74 7.26 13.83 -12.74
C GLU A 74 8.44 13.11 -12.08
N THR A 75 8.18 12.33 -11.02
CA THR A 75 9.20 11.51 -10.36
C THR A 75 9.57 10.28 -11.17
N PHE A 76 8.68 9.82 -12.08
CA PHE A 76 8.93 8.63 -12.90
C PHE A 76 10.13 8.83 -13.83
N GLU A 77 10.36 10.05 -14.30
CA GLU A 77 11.55 10.42 -15.10
C GLU A 77 12.85 10.40 -14.30
N LYS A 78 12.77 10.40 -12.96
CA LYS A 78 13.90 10.65 -12.04
C LYS A 78 14.14 9.52 -11.06
N SER A 79 13.74 8.29 -11.37
CA SER A 79 13.97 7.15 -10.47
C SER A 79 15.46 7.06 -10.10
N GLY A 80 15.79 7.29 -8.83
CA GLY A 80 17.17 7.20 -8.32
C GLY A 80 17.76 5.80 -8.49
N TYR A 81 16.91 4.78 -8.54
CA TYR A 81 17.31 3.40 -8.76
C TYR A 81 17.80 3.14 -10.19
N SER A 82 17.33 3.89 -11.19
CA SER A 82 17.89 3.79 -12.55
C SER A 82 19.38 4.17 -12.61
N GLN A 83 19.83 5.04 -11.69
CA GLN A 83 21.24 5.40 -11.54
C GLN A 83 22.01 4.33 -10.79
N LEU A 84 21.41 3.72 -9.76
CA LEU A 84 22.02 2.60 -9.02
C LEU A 84 22.28 1.40 -9.94
N LEU A 85 21.38 1.12 -10.88
CA LEU A 85 21.56 0.07 -11.89
C LEU A 85 22.72 0.33 -12.88
N GLN A 86 23.35 1.51 -12.87
CA GLN A 86 24.60 1.75 -13.61
C GLN A 86 25.83 1.15 -12.91
N ASP A 87 25.72 0.86 -11.62
CA ASP A 87 26.74 0.13 -10.86
C ASP A 87 26.54 -1.38 -11.07
N PRO A 88 27.56 -2.11 -11.57
CA PRO A 88 27.47 -3.55 -11.79
C PRO A 88 27.10 -4.37 -10.54
N GLY A 89 27.44 -3.90 -9.34
CA GLY A 89 27.07 -4.57 -8.10
C GLY A 89 25.55 -4.63 -7.95
N TRP A 90 24.91 -3.46 -7.93
CA TRP A 90 23.45 -3.33 -7.83
C TRP A 90 22.70 -3.96 -9.00
N ALA A 91 23.25 -3.87 -10.23
CA ALA A 91 22.65 -4.49 -11.40
C ALA A 91 22.66 -6.03 -11.37
N SER A 92 23.52 -6.63 -10.53
CA SER A 92 23.64 -8.09 -10.39
C SER A 92 22.91 -8.67 -9.18
N GLU A 93 22.31 -7.81 -8.34
CA GLU A 93 21.56 -8.24 -7.17
C GLU A 93 20.33 -9.08 -7.57
N THR A 94 20.10 -10.13 -6.78
CA THR A 94 19.01 -11.08 -7.01
C THR A 94 17.99 -10.93 -5.87
N PRO A 95 16.70 -10.73 -6.16
CA PRO A 95 15.71 -10.50 -5.13
C PRO A 95 15.50 -11.77 -4.28
N ASN A 96 15.13 -11.58 -3.02
CA ASN A 96 15.07 -12.68 -2.03
C ASN A 96 14.12 -13.80 -2.46
N TRP A 97 13.01 -13.46 -3.10
CA TRP A 97 12.02 -14.46 -3.55
C TRP A 97 12.61 -15.48 -4.54
N VAL A 98 13.54 -15.06 -5.41
CA VAL A 98 14.26 -15.97 -6.32
C VAL A 98 15.16 -16.91 -5.53
N GLN A 99 15.89 -16.37 -4.55
CA GLN A 99 16.77 -17.17 -3.69
C GLN A 99 15.99 -18.20 -2.86
N GLN A 100 14.75 -17.86 -2.49
CA GLN A 100 13.82 -18.72 -1.76
C GLN A 100 13.07 -19.71 -2.68
N GLY A 101 13.26 -19.65 -3.99
CA GLY A 101 12.56 -20.52 -4.95
C GLY A 101 11.07 -20.22 -5.08
N LYS A 102 10.61 -19.02 -4.68
CA LYS A 102 9.25 -18.54 -4.94
C LYS A 102 9.11 -18.21 -6.44
N ASN A 103 7.89 -18.17 -6.94
CA ASN A 103 7.58 -17.74 -8.30
C ASN A 103 6.63 -16.54 -8.25
N LEU A 104 7.13 -15.38 -8.65
CA LEU A 104 6.32 -14.17 -8.79
C LEU A 104 6.17 -13.84 -10.29
N PRO A 105 5.04 -13.25 -10.72
CA PRO A 105 4.82 -12.87 -12.11
C PRO A 105 5.55 -11.56 -12.45
N VAL A 106 6.84 -11.48 -12.09
CA VAL A 106 7.72 -10.31 -12.13
C VAL A 106 9.08 -10.76 -12.65
N GLU A 107 9.79 -9.92 -13.41
CA GLU A 107 11.14 -10.25 -13.88
C GLU A 107 12.07 -10.55 -12.67
N PRO A 108 12.95 -11.58 -12.75
CA PRO A 108 13.75 -12.06 -11.63
C PRO A 108 14.98 -11.17 -11.38
N VAL A 109 14.76 -9.87 -11.28
CA VAL A 109 15.78 -8.83 -11.07
C VAL A 109 15.47 -8.07 -9.78
N TRP A 110 16.50 -7.61 -9.05
CA TRP A 110 16.29 -6.83 -7.83
C TRP A 110 15.56 -5.53 -8.12
N ARG A 111 15.82 -4.89 -9.26
CA ARG A 111 15.12 -3.71 -9.75
C ARG A 111 15.08 -3.68 -11.27
N HIS A 112 14.02 -3.10 -11.85
CA HIS A 112 13.91 -2.88 -13.29
C HIS A 112 13.74 -1.38 -13.65
N PRO A 113 14.31 -0.90 -14.78
CA PRO A 113 14.14 0.49 -15.23
C PRO A 113 12.70 0.90 -15.56
N SER A 114 11.84 -0.08 -15.86
CA SER A 114 10.41 0.14 -16.16
C SER A 114 9.51 -0.07 -14.94
N TRP A 115 10.08 -0.06 -13.72
CA TRP A 115 9.34 -0.04 -12.46
C TRP A 115 9.38 1.36 -11.87
N PHE A 116 8.21 1.96 -11.64
CA PHE A 116 8.09 3.36 -11.26
C PHE A 116 7.54 3.51 -9.85
N ASP A 117 8.35 4.09 -8.96
CA ASP A 117 7.95 4.35 -7.59
C ASP A 117 6.89 5.45 -7.56
N PHE A 118 5.79 5.20 -6.87
CA PHE A 118 4.78 6.23 -6.61
C PHE A 118 4.58 6.49 -5.12
N THR A 119 5.29 5.77 -4.25
CA THR A 119 5.30 6.01 -2.80
C THR A 119 6.68 5.84 -2.20
N THR A 120 6.87 6.29 -0.95
CA THR A 120 8.02 5.91 -0.12
C THR A 120 7.63 5.82 1.35
N ASN A 121 8.36 5.01 2.12
CA ASN A 121 8.31 4.99 3.59
C ASN A 121 9.39 5.86 4.25
N GLY A 122 10.16 6.62 3.45
CA GLY A 122 11.27 7.45 3.93
C GLY A 122 12.54 6.69 4.31
N ALA A 123 12.52 5.36 4.26
CA ALA A 123 13.63 4.48 4.65
C ALA A 123 14.17 3.59 3.51
N GLY A 124 13.59 3.68 2.31
CA GLY A 124 14.09 3.01 1.11
C GLY A 124 13.06 2.19 0.36
N ASP A 125 11.95 1.82 1.02
CA ASP A 125 10.94 0.95 0.42
C ASP A 125 9.89 1.78 -0.32
N THR A 126 9.27 1.17 -1.32
CA THR A 126 8.31 1.82 -2.21
C THR A 126 7.25 0.84 -2.72
N LEU A 127 6.06 1.36 -3.03
CA LEU A 127 5.22 0.73 -4.04
C LEU A 127 5.66 1.17 -5.43
N CYS A 128 5.74 0.19 -6.33
CA CYS A 128 6.12 0.40 -7.72
C CYS A 128 4.99 0.02 -8.66
N ILE A 129 4.86 0.76 -9.77
CA ILE A 129 4.07 0.33 -10.94
C ILE A 129 5.01 -0.46 -11.85
N ASP A 130 4.66 -1.71 -12.16
CA ASP A 130 5.42 -2.59 -13.04
C ASP A 130 4.94 -2.53 -14.49
N LEU A 131 5.77 -1.95 -15.37
CA LEU A 131 5.54 -1.90 -16.81
C LEU A 131 6.39 -2.91 -17.59
N SER A 132 6.98 -3.90 -16.92
CA SER A 132 7.71 -5.01 -17.55
C SER A 132 7.48 -6.32 -16.78
N PRO A 133 6.23 -6.76 -16.61
CA PRO A 133 5.93 -8.04 -15.99
C PRO A 133 6.36 -9.20 -16.90
N THR A 134 6.45 -10.39 -16.32
CA THR A 134 6.59 -11.63 -17.12
C THR A 134 5.28 -11.93 -17.87
N ALA A 135 5.29 -12.99 -18.70
CA ALA A 135 4.10 -13.45 -19.42
C ALA A 135 2.93 -13.87 -18.51
N GLU A 136 3.19 -14.19 -17.24
CA GLU A 136 2.17 -14.55 -16.25
C GLU A 136 1.66 -13.32 -15.47
N GLY A 137 2.28 -12.16 -15.64
CA GLY A 137 1.93 -10.93 -14.94
C GLY A 137 1.03 -9.98 -15.73
N THR A 138 0.69 -8.87 -15.07
CA THR A 138 -0.22 -7.86 -15.62
C THR A 138 0.52 -6.54 -15.80
N TYR A 139 0.43 -5.96 -17.00
CA TYR A 139 1.04 -4.66 -17.28
C TYR A 139 0.37 -3.57 -16.44
N GLY A 140 1.15 -2.91 -15.57
CA GLY A 140 0.66 -1.95 -14.59
C GLY A 140 0.36 -2.53 -13.20
N GLN A 141 0.71 -3.80 -12.93
CA GLN A 141 0.58 -4.38 -11.60
C GLN A 141 1.39 -3.59 -10.56
N ILE A 142 0.93 -3.62 -9.31
CA ILE A 142 1.53 -2.89 -8.20
C ILE A 142 2.39 -3.84 -7.39
N LEU A 143 3.68 -3.52 -7.30
CA LEU A 143 4.66 -4.27 -6.54
C LEU A 143 4.87 -3.63 -5.16
N ASP A 144 5.04 -4.47 -4.15
CA ASP A 144 5.74 -4.10 -2.93
C ASP A 144 7.24 -4.36 -3.13
N TRP A 145 8.06 -3.35 -2.85
CA TRP A 145 9.49 -3.38 -3.13
C TRP A 145 10.29 -2.81 -1.95
N GLY A 146 11.20 -3.63 -1.42
CA GLY A 146 12.11 -3.26 -0.35
C GLY A 146 13.54 -3.12 -0.84
N HIS A 147 14.28 -2.14 -0.32
CA HIS A 147 15.63 -1.90 -0.82
C HIS A 147 16.63 -3.02 -0.46
N GLU A 148 16.42 -3.75 0.63
CA GLU A 148 17.24 -4.92 0.99
C GLU A 148 16.78 -6.22 0.34
N THR A 149 15.51 -6.31 -0.06
CA THR A 149 14.87 -7.59 -0.42
C THR A 149 14.49 -7.69 -1.89
N GLY A 150 14.40 -6.56 -2.60
CA GLY A 150 13.81 -6.45 -3.91
C GLY A 150 12.28 -6.53 -3.83
N VAL A 151 11.65 -7.04 -4.89
CA VAL A 151 10.20 -7.27 -4.89
C VAL A 151 9.85 -8.30 -3.82
N THR A 152 8.94 -7.96 -2.92
CA THR A 152 8.42 -8.90 -1.93
C THR A 152 7.19 -9.60 -2.49
N GLU A 153 6.26 -8.83 -3.06
CA GLU A 153 4.97 -9.31 -3.55
C GLU A 153 4.38 -8.46 -4.68
N VAL A 154 3.40 -9.03 -5.39
CA VAL A 154 2.48 -8.30 -6.29
C VAL A 154 1.18 -8.06 -5.53
N LEU A 155 0.95 -6.82 -5.08
CA LEU A 155 -0.18 -6.48 -4.21
C LEU A 155 -1.49 -6.36 -4.98
N PHE A 156 -1.44 -5.76 -6.18
CA PHE A 156 -2.62 -5.45 -6.98
C PHE A 156 -2.35 -5.65 -8.46
N SER A 157 -3.39 -6.01 -9.21
CA SER A 157 -3.34 -6.14 -10.67
C SER A 157 -3.25 -4.77 -11.39
N GLY A 158 -3.55 -3.67 -10.70
CA GLY A 158 -3.47 -2.32 -11.24
C GLY A 158 -3.84 -1.22 -10.24
N PHE A 159 -3.71 0.03 -10.68
CA PHE A 159 -3.94 1.23 -9.85
C PHE A 159 -5.41 1.40 -9.46
N ARG A 160 -6.35 0.98 -10.33
CA ARG A 160 -7.79 0.99 -10.03
C ARG A 160 -8.13 0.14 -8.80
N GLU A 161 -7.53 -1.05 -8.73
CA GLU A 161 -7.74 -1.99 -7.64
C GLU A 161 -7.17 -1.43 -6.33
N LEU A 162 -5.94 -0.90 -6.38
CA LEU A 162 -5.31 -0.19 -5.27
C LEU A 162 -6.20 0.92 -4.70
N LEU A 163 -6.74 1.79 -5.57
CA LEU A 163 -7.58 2.92 -5.13
C LEU A 163 -8.91 2.45 -4.52
N SER A 164 -9.51 1.40 -5.07
CA SER A 164 -10.73 0.81 -4.53
C SER A 164 -10.50 0.29 -3.11
N VAL A 165 -9.36 -0.39 -2.88
CA VAL A 165 -8.97 -0.89 -1.56
C VAL A 165 -8.63 0.25 -0.60
N PHE A 166 -7.90 1.26 -1.05
CA PHE A 166 -7.56 2.42 -0.21
C PHE A 166 -8.82 3.18 0.26
N ALA A 167 -9.80 3.39 -0.62
CA ALA A 167 -11.07 4.01 -0.27
C ALA A 167 -11.83 3.20 0.80
N LEU A 168 -11.88 1.87 0.65
CA LEU A 168 -12.47 0.98 1.67
C LEU A 168 -11.74 1.10 3.00
N HIS A 169 -10.41 1.16 2.97
CA HIS A 169 -9.60 1.21 4.18
C HIS A 169 -9.75 2.52 4.94
N LEU A 170 -9.83 3.65 4.23
CA LEU A 170 -10.16 4.94 4.84
C LEU A 170 -11.54 4.87 5.50
N GLU A 171 -12.57 4.41 4.78
CA GLU A 171 -13.92 4.31 5.31
C GLU A 171 -14.05 3.35 6.51
N ALA A 172 -13.22 2.31 6.56
CA ALA A 172 -13.11 1.39 7.69
C ALA A 172 -12.25 1.92 8.85
N GLY A 173 -11.59 3.07 8.69
CA GLY A 173 -10.77 3.72 9.72
C GLY A 173 -9.40 3.08 9.93
N ILE A 174 -8.88 2.37 8.92
CA ILE A 174 -7.57 1.72 8.96
C ILE A 174 -6.45 2.76 8.81
N TYR A 175 -6.66 3.79 7.99
CA TYR A 175 -5.71 4.88 7.79
C TYR A 175 -6.27 6.22 8.27
N GLY A 176 -5.39 7.08 8.78
CA GLY A 176 -5.68 8.48 9.09
C GLY A 176 -5.06 9.46 8.10
N PRO A 177 -5.38 10.76 8.22
CA PRO A 177 -4.87 11.84 7.35
C PRO A 177 -3.39 12.20 7.60
N HIS A 178 -2.63 11.32 8.24
CA HIS A 178 -1.18 11.43 8.42
C HIS A 178 -0.51 10.07 8.17
N GLY A 179 -1.24 9.09 7.60
CA GLY A 179 -0.83 7.69 7.62
C GLY A 179 -1.10 6.98 8.96
N SER A 180 -1.40 7.71 10.04
CA SER A 180 -1.61 7.14 11.39
C SER A 180 -3.08 6.80 11.70
N ALA A 181 -3.35 5.61 12.25
CA ALA A 181 -4.69 5.03 12.38
C ALA A 181 -5.58 5.61 13.51
N PHE A 182 -5.04 6.40 14.44
CA PHE A 182 -5.65 6.54 15.78
C PHE A 182 -6.85 7.50 15.90
N VAL A 183 -6.82 8.65 15.21
CA VAL A 183 -7.83 9.71 15.43
C VAL A 183 -9.17 9.40 14.74
N VAL A 184 -9.16 8.51 13.74
CA VAL A 184 -10.31 8.27 12.87
C VAL A 184 -11.29 7.23 13.45
N GLN A 185 -10.82 6.34 14.32
CA GLN A 185 -11.56 5.17 14.80
C GLN A 185 -12.82 5.49 15.64
N ILE A 186 -12.95 6.72 16.15
CA ILE A 186 -14.01 7.13 17.08
C ILE A 186 -15.32 7.60 16.41
N HIS A 187 -15.42 7.62 15.08
CA HIS A 187 -16.60 8.14 14.37
C HIS A 187 -17.68 7.07 14.08
N PRO A 188 -18.98 7.29 14.35
CA PRO A 188 -20.03 6.25 14.20
C PRO A 188 -20.17 5.62 12.80
N ARG A 189 -20.10 6.42 11.73
CA ARG A 189 -20.15 5.90 10.34
C ARG A 189 -18.95 5.01 9.99
N ILE A 190 -17.81 5.28 10.62
CA ILE A 190 -16.61 4.46 10.48
C ILE A 190 -16.77 3.18 11.29
N GLN A 191 -17.41 3.22 12.47
CA GLN A 191 -17.77 2.02 13.22
C GLN A 191 -18.72 1.10 12.44
N GLU A 192 -19.68 1.64 11.68
CA GLU A 192 -20.58 0.85 10.82
C GLU A 192 -19.83 0.20 9.63
N ARG A 193 -19.01 0.97 8.91
CA ARG A 193 -18.20 0.45 7.80
C ARG A 193 -17.13 -0.53 8.30
N ARG A 194 -16.56 -0.26 9.47
CA ARG A 194 -15.68 -1.18 10.22
C ARG A 194 -16.40 -2.46 10.60
N ALA A 195 -17.66 -2.40 11.06
CA ALA A 195 -18.44 -3.61 11.36
C ALA A 195 -18.72 -4.44 10.09
N ALA A 196 -18.99 -3.79 8.96
CA ALA A 196 -19.13 -4.48 7.67
C ALA A 196 -17.79 -5.07 7.19
N PHE A 197 -16.67 -4.38 7.43
CA PHE A 197 -15.31 -4.85 7.15
C PHE A 197 -14.87 -6.00 8.09
N LEU A 198 -15.38 -6.04 9.32
CA LEU A 198 -15.13 -7.12 10.28
C LEU A 198 -16.08 -8.31 10.10
N ALA A 199 -17.00 -8.25 9.13
CA ALA A 199 -17.84 -9.37 8.77
C ALA A 199 -16.97 -10.57 8.35
N ASP A 200 -17.45 -11.78 8.66
CA ASP A 200 -16.67 -12.98 8.37
C ASP A 200 -16.46 -13.14 6.86
N SER A 201 -15.20 -13.34 6.49
CA SER A 201 -14.72 -13.73 5.17
C SER A 201 -13.91 -15.03 5.30
N PRO A 202 -13.64 -15.76 4.20
CA PRO A 202 -12.83 -16.97 4.25
C PRO A 202 -11.42 -16.78 4.83
N GLY A 203 -10.79 -15.61 4.64
CA GLY A 203 -9.45 -15.33 5.17
C GLY A 203 -9.42 -14.77 6.60
N LYS A 204 -10.50 -14.12 7.08
CA LYS A 204 -10.53 -13.45 8.39
C LYS A 204 -10.12 -14.33 9.58
N PRO A 205 -10.51 -15.62 9.68
CA PRO A 205 -10.08 -16.47 10.78
C PRO A 205 -8.56 -16.59 10.90
N LEU A 206 -7.87 -16.82 9.78
CA LEU A 206 -6.42 -16.94 9.75
C LEU A 206 -5.73 -15.60 10.03
N ILE A 207 -6.24 -14.50 9.45
CA ILE A 207 -5.75 -13.16 9.74
C ILE A 207 -5.84 -12.87 11.24
N ARG A 208 -6.99 -13.11 11.87
CA ARG A 208 -7.19 -12.91 13.32
C ARG A 208 -6.22 -13.75 14.15
N GLU A 209 -5.90 -14.96 13.72
CA GLU A 209 -4.92 -15.83 14.39
C GLU A 209 -3.48 -15.34 14.22
N ALA A 210 -3.10 -14.92 13.01
CA ALA A 210 -1.77 -14.39 12.73
C ALA A 210 -1.48 -13.11 13.54
N TYR A 211 -2.44 -12.20 13.64
CA TYR A 211 -2.35 -11.03 14.52
C TYR A 211 -2.31 -11.39 16.01
N ARG A 212 -3.01 -12.45 16.43
CA ARG A 212 -2.91 -12.98 17.81
C ARG A 212 -1.51 -13.47 18.12
N ASN A 213 -0.86 -14.14 17.18
CA ASN A 213 0.49 -14.69 17.35
C ASN A 213 1.54 -13.57 17.39
N LEU A 214 1.42 -12.58 16.49
CA LEU A 214 2.27 -11.39 16.49
C LEU A 214 2.32 -10.68 17.86
N TRP A 215 1.15 -10.45 18.48
CA TRP A 215 1.04 -9.71 19.73
C TRP A 215 1.49 -10.49 20.97
N ASN A 216 1.47 -11.83 20.90
CA ASN A 216 1.90 -12.70 22.00
C ASN A 216 3.43 -12.91 22.06
N ARG A 217 4.22 -12.05 21.37
CA ARG A 217 5.69 -12.05 21.27
C ARG A 217 6.28 -13.22 20.47
N SER A 218 5.54 -13.77 19.51
CA SER A 218 6.04 -14.81 18.60
C SER A 218 6.61 -14.28 17.28
N GLY A 219 6.50 -12.97 17.01
CA GLY A 219 6.80 -12.40 15.68
C GLY A 219 5.63 -12.58 14.70
N PRO A 220 5.69 -11.96 13.51
CA PRO A 220 4.66 -12.14 12.49
C PRO A 220 4.55 -13.62 12.12
N ASP A 221 3.33 -14.15 12.12
CA ASP A 221 3.07 -15.53 11.68
C ASP A 221 2.90 -15.55 10.16
N GLU A 222 4.04 -15.42 9.47
CA GLU A 222 4.14 -15.37 8.00
C GLU A 222 3.43 -16.57 7.35
N GLU A 223 3.44 -17.75 7.99
CA GLU A 223 2.80 -18.96 7.48
C GLU A 223 1.27 -18.83 7.41
N LEU A 224 0.63 -18.23 8.42
CA LEU A 224 -0.82 -17.98 8.40
C LEU A 224 -1.21 -16.94 7.35
N PHE A 225 -0.33 -15.96 7.11
CA PHE A 225 -0.55 -14.96 6.07
C PHE A 225 -0.38 -15.56 4.67
N GLU A 226 0.64 -16.39 4.44
CA GLU A 226 0.79 -17.16 3.21
C GLU A 226 -0.43 -18.07 2.94
N GLN A 227 -1.03 -18.65 3.99
CA GLN A 227 -2.27 -19.43 3.86
C GLN A 227 -3.47 -18.58 3.41
N VAL A 228 -3.58 -17.34 3.89
CA VAL A 228 -4.62 -16.39 3.44
C VAL A 228 -4.42 -16.02 1.97
N ILE A 229 -3.17 -15.80 1.55
CA ILE A 229 -2.84 -15.53 0.15
C ILE A 229 -3.14 -16.76 -0.72
N ALA A 230 -2.94 -17.98 -0.22
CA ALA A 230 -3.21 -19.21 -0.96
C ALA A 230 -4.72 -19.60 -1.01
N LEU A 231 -5.56 -19.04 -0.15
CA LEU A 231 -6.99 -19.38 -0.07
C LEU A 231 -7.75 -18.97 -1.34
N GLU A 232 -8.21 -19.95 -2.13
CA GLU A 232 -8.89 -19.74 -3.42
C GLU A 232 -10.07 -18.74 -3.34
N ASN A 233 -10.79 -18.76 -2.22
CA ASN A 233 -11.93 -17.87 -1.96
C ASN A 233 -11.62 -16.71 -1.02
N ALA A 234 -10.35 -16.48 -0.65
CA ALA A 234 -9.96 -15.28 0.08
C ALA A 234 -10.33 -14.04 -0.74
N THR A 235 -10.94 -13.08 -0.07
CA THR A 235 -11.24 -11.79 -0.69
C THR A 235 -9.93 -11.05 -0.99
N LEU A 236 -9.99 -10.08 -1.91
CA LEU A 236 -8.84 -9.21 -2.16
C LEU A 236 -8.36 -8.51 -0.88
N GLU A 237 -9.32 -8.11 -0.04
CA GLU A 237 -9.05 -7.51 1.27
C GLU A 237 -8.28 -8.48 2.18
N ASP A 238 -8.69 -9.76 2.24
CA ASP A 238 -7.99 -10.77 3.02
C ASP A 238 -6.53 -10.91 2.57
N ARG A 239 -6.32 -11.01 1.25
CA ARG A 239 -4.99 -11.16 0.63
C ARG A 239 -4.11 -9.96 0.94
N PHE A 240 -4.62 -8.74 0.76
CA PHE A 240 -3.86 -7.53 1.09
C PHE A 240 -3.49 -7.43 2.58
N PHE A 241 -4.38 -7.82 3.50
CA PHE A 241 -4.07 -7.80 4.93
C PHE A 241 -2.96 -8.78 5.31
N ALA A 242 -2.97 -9.95 4.66
CA ALA A 242 -1.91 -10.93 4.79
C ALA A 242 -0.60 -10.47 4.16
N SER A 243 -0.66 -9.69 3.09
CA SER A 243 0.51 -9.17 2.38
C SER A 243 1.16 -7.96 3.05
N TYR A 244 0.36 -6.94 3.41
CA TYR A 244 0.89 -5.57 3.55
C TYR A 244 0.63 -4.93 4.92
N ALA A 245 -0.51 -5.21 5.56
CA ALA A 245 -0.88 -4.54 6.81
C ALA A 245 0.08 -4.88 7.97
N ILE A 246 0.69 -6.06 7.96
CA ILE A 246 1.68 -6.52 8.95
C ILE A 246 2.88 -5.56 9.02
N HIS A 247 3.39 -5.15 7.86
CA HIS A 247 4.57 -4.28 7.79
C HIS A 247 4.30 -2.89 8.36
N THR A 248 3.08 -2.37 8.21
CA THR A 248 2.71 -1.04 8.74
C THR A 248 2.40 -1.06 10.25
N PHE A 249 1.86 -2.17 10.78
CA PHE A 249 1.56 -2.29 12.22
C PHE A 249 2.79 -2.62 13.08
N ILE A 250 3.84 -3.19 12.50
CA ILE A 250 5.08 -3.57 13.21
C ILE A 250 6.08 -2.40 13.29
N ASN A 251 5.97 -1.40 12.43
CA ASN A 251 6.95 -0.30 12.35
C ASN A 251 6.61 0.89 13.28
N THR A 252 6.32 0.62 14.56
CA THR A 252 6.12 1.69 15.55
C THR A 252 7.39 1.96 16.35
N ASP A 253 8.36 2.63 15.73
CA ASP A 253 9.28 3.54 16.46
C ASP A 253 8.59 4.89 16.77
N ASP A 254 7.26 4.94 16.65
CA ASP A 254 6.40 6.05 17.03
C ASP A 254 6.29 6.12 18.57
N GLU A 255 7.27 6.81 19.16
CA GLU A 255 7.37 7.14 20.59
C GLU A 255 6.05 7.74 21.17
N PRO A 256 5.27 8.57 20.44
CA PRO A 256 3.91 8.94 20.85
C PRO A 256 2.94 7.76 20.98
N LEU A 257 2.86 6.86 20.00
CA LEU A 257 2.04 5.64 20.09
C LEU A 257 2.46 4.76 21.28
N ARG A 258 3.78 4.63 21.50
CA ARG A 258 4.32 3.89 22.64
C ARG A 258 3.91 4.53 23.97
N LYS A 259 3.98 5.85 24.08
CA LYS A 259 3.56 6.59 25.28
C LYS A 259 2.07 6.49 25.55
N ILE A 260 1.23 6.51 24.52
CA ILE A 260 -0.22 6.34 24.67
C ILE A 260 -0.52 4.91 25.18
N ALA A 261 0.13 3.90 24.61
CA ALA A 261 0.05 2.50 25.08
C ALA A 261 0.55 2.30 26.51
N GLU A 262 1.65 2.95 26.89
CA GLU A 262 2.22 2.90 28.24
C GLU A 262 1.39 3.69 29.26
N SER A 263 0.62 4.70 28.83
CA SER A 263 -0.21 5.56 29.70
C SER A 263 -1.59 4.98 30.04
N ALA A 264 -1.98 3.87 29.43
CA ALA A 264 -3.29 3.26 29.64
C ALA A 264 -3.39 2.63 31.05
N PRO A 265 -4.55 2.73 31.75
CA PRO A 265 -4.74 2.13 33.07
C PRO A 265 -4.45 0.63 33.08
N SER A 266 -3.93 0.09 34.19
CA SER A 266 -3.65 -1.34 34.31
C SER A 266 -4.90 -2.19 34.08
N GLY A 267 -4.93 -2.93 32.96
CA GLY A 267 -6.07 -3.75 32.54
C GLY A 267 -6.89 -3.17 31.38
N HIS A 268 -6.61 -1.94 30.96
CA HIS A 268 -7.14 -1.35 29.71
C HIS A 268 -6.06 -1.45 28.65
N TRP A 269 -6.21 -2.36 27.70
CA TRP A 269 -5.25 -2.53 26.62
C TRP A 269 -5.76 -1.78 25.39
N ILE A 270 -4.90 -0.96 24.77
CA ILE A 270 -5.14 -0.44 23.40
C ILE A 270 -5.38 -1.59 22.39
N ARG A 271 -4.98 -2.81 22.75
CA ARG A 271 -5.26 -4.08 22.07
C ARG A 271 -6.75 -4.31 21.76
N ASP A 272 -7.67 -3.88 22.63
CA ASP A 272 -9.12 -4.11 22.45
C ASP A 272 -9.79 -3.03 21.58
N GLU A 273 -9.05 -1.96 21.27
CA GLU A 273 -9.50 -0.85 20.42
C GLU A 273 -8.90 -0.94 19.00
N ILE A 274 -7.79 -1.69 18.83
CA ILE A 274 -7.17 -2.08 17.56
C ILE A 274 -7.76 -3.42 17.07
N PRO A 275 -8.19 -3.56 15.80
CA PRO A 275 -9.39 -4.34 15.42
C PRO A 275 -9.22 -5.86 15.23
N PHE A 276 -8.14 -6.49 15.68
CA PHE A 276 -7.92 -7.92 15.45
C PHE A 276 -8.24 -8.83 16.65
N PHE A 277 -8.75 -8.26 17.75
CA PHE A 277 -9.19 -8.98 18.95
C PHE A 277 -10.66 -8.69 19.29
#